data_AF-A0A415TXC3-F1
#
_entry.id   AF-A0A415TXC3-F1
#
_cell.length_a   1.000
_cell.length_b   1.000
_cell.length_c   1.000
_cell.angle_alpha   90.00
_cell.angle_beta   90.00
_cell.angle_gamma   90.00
#
_symmetry.space_group_name_H-M   'P 1'
#
loop_
_entity.id
_entity.type
_entity.pdbx_description
1 polymer ?
#
loop_
_entity_poly.entity_id
_entity_poly.type
_entity_poly.pdbx_seq_one_letter_code
_entity_poly.pdbx_strand_id
1 'polypeptide(L)' 'MKIKVLHQGDKVLNVTSEFIVIKRVNGEVDIIPVVVTDMGPRVEMSNIVTIGYGDNVVETETEDGVKIISF' A
#
# COMPACT_ATOMS: atom_id res chain seq x y z
N MET A 1 -16.00 12.32 6.97
CA MET A 1 -14.70 12.24 6.27
C MET A 1 -14.82 11.19 5.16
N LYS A 2 -14.24 11.41 3.98
CA LYS A 2 -14.18 10.41 2.89
C LYS A 2 -12.75 10.35 2.38
N ILE A 3 -12.18 9.16 2.23
CA ILE A 3 -10.82 8.95 1.74
C ILE A 3 -10.90 8.25 0.38
N LYS A 4 -10.34 8.86 -0.66
CA LYS A 4 -10.44 8.40 -2.06
C LYS A 4 -9.18 7.62 -2.47
N VAL A 5 -8.99 6.43 -1.89
CA VAL A 5 -7.80 5.58 -2.13
C VAL A 5 -7.98 4.55 -3.26
N LEU A 6 -9.19 4.43 -3.81
CA LEU A 6 -9.54 3.48 -4.87
C LEU A 6 -9.61 4.17 -6.23
N HIS A 7 -9.07 3.53 -7.25
CA HIS A 7 -9.36 3.81 -8.65
C HIS A 7 -10.45 2.88 -9.19
N GLN A 8 -10.99 3.22 -10.36
CA GLN A 8 -11.99 2.36 -11.01
C GLN A 8 -11.40 0.98 -11.31
N GLY A 9 -12.05 -0.07 -10.82
CA GLY A 9 -11.62 -1.47 -11.00
C GLY A 9 -10.88 -2.04 -9.79
N ASP A 10 -10.41 -1.20 -8.86
CA ASP A 10 -9.80 -1.66 -7.61
C ASP A 10 -10.83 -2.35 -6.70
N LYS A 11 -10.35 -3.25 -5.86
CA LYS A 11 -11.18 -3.98 -4.88
C LYS A 11 -10.55 -3.93 -3.50
N VAL A 12 -11.33 -3.52 -2.51
CA VAL A 12 -10.93 -3.65 -1.10
C VAL A 12 -10.99 -5.12 -0.71
N LEU A 13 -9.90 -5.65 -0.17
CA LEU A 13 -9.80 -7.02 0.32
C LEU A 13 -9.96 -7.10 1.85
N ASN A 14 -9.44 -6.12 2.59
CA ASN A 14 -9.52 -6.08 4.05
C ASN A 14 -9.41 -4.63 4.57
N VAL A 15 -10.00 -4.37 5.73
CA VAL A 15 -9.91 -3.09 6.45
C VAL A 15 -9.79 -3.36 7.94
N THR A 16 -8.75 -2.83 8.56
CA THR A 16 -8.54 -2.83 10.02
C THR A 16 -8.39 -1.40 10.52
N SER A 17 -8.21 -1.23 11.84
CA SER A 17 -7.82 0.07 12.41
C SER A 17 -6.38 0.48 12.06
N GLU A 18 -5.57 -0.45 11.55
CA GLU A 18 -4.13 -0.26 11.33
C GLU A 18 -3.78 -0.21 9.84
N PHE A 19 -4.58 -0.79 8.95
CA PHE A 19 -4.32 -0.79 7.51
C PHE A 19 -5.55 -1.11 6.65
N ILE A 20 -5.44 -0.80 5.37
CA ILE A 20 -6.40 -1.15 4.31
C ILE A 20 -5.66 -1.97 3.25
N VAL A 21 -6.24 -3.07 2.82
CA VAL A 21 -5.68 -3.91 1.74
C VAL A 21 -6.51 -3.72 0.47
N ILE A 22 -5.87 -3.30 -0.62
CA ILE A 22 -6.52 -3.02 -1.90
C ILE A 22 -5.87 -3.87 -2.99
N LYS A 23 -6.67 -4.68 -3.68
CA LYS A 23 -6.26 -5.29 -4.94
C LYS A 23 -6.44 -4.27 -6.06
N ARG A 24 -5.34 -3.93 -6.74
CA ARG A 24 -5.30 -3.06 -7.90
C ARG A 24 -5.77 -3.79 -9.15
N VAL A 25 -6.17 -3.04 -10.17
CA VAL A 25 -6.64 -3.60 -11.45
C VAL A 25 -5.60 -4.49 -12.14
N ASN A 26 -4.30 -4.19 -11.99
CA ASN A 26 -3.19 -4.99 -12.52
C ASN A 26 -2.96 -6.30 -11.73
N GLY A 27 -3.69 -6.51 -10.63
CA GLY A 27 -3.61 -7.70 -9.79
C GLY A 27 -2.69 -7.58 -8.58
N GLU A 28 -1.87 -6.53 -8.50
CA GLU A 28 -1.03 -6.23 -7.34
C GLU A 28 -1.90 -5.85 -6.13
N VAL A 29 -1.29 -5.90 -4.94
CA VAL A 29 -1.98 -5.62 -3.69
C VAL A 29 -1.23 -4.56 -2.92
N ASP A 30 -1.91 -3.44 -2.63
CA ASP A 30 -1.38 -2.42 -1.75
C ASP A 30 -1.87 -2.64 -0.32
N ILE A 31 -0.94 -2.58 0.62
CA ILE A 31 -1.19 -2.49 2.05
C ILE A 31 -0.94 -1.05 2.46
N ILE A 32 -2.03 -0.34 2.76
CA ILE A 32 -2.01 1.09 3.05
C ILE A 32 -2.19 1.28 4.57
N PRO A 33 -1.19 1.79 5.30
CA PRO A 33 -1.30 1.99 6.73
C PRO A 33 -2.36 3.04 7.10
N VAL A 34 -3.02 2.81 8.22
CA VAL A 34 -3.93 3.74 8.88
C VAL A 34 -3.34 4.13 10.23
N VAL A 35 -3.12 5.43 10.41
CA VAL A 35 -2.61 6.02 11.64
C VAL A 35 -3.69 6.86 12.30
N VAL A 36 -3.92 6.66 13.59
CA VAL A 36 -4.86 7.46 14.37
C VAL A 36 -4.10 8.63 15.00
N THR A 37 -4.51 9.85 14.64
CA THR A 37 -4.00 11.06 15.30
C THR A 37 -5.08 11.70 16.16
N ASP A 38 -4.70 12.74 16.90
CA ASP A 38 -5.60 13.67 17.59
C ASP A 38 -6.76 14.21 16.73
N MET A 39 -6.55 14.33 15.42
CA MET A 39 -7.53 14.77 14.42
C MET A 39 -8.34 13.61 13.80
N GLY A 40 -8.12 12.38 14.26
CA GLY A 40 -8.79 11.16 13.79
C GLY A 40 -7.93 10.27 12.89
N PRO A 41 -8.52 9.20 12.32
CA PRO A 41 -7.81 8.28 11.44
C PRO A 41 -7.35 8.97 10.14
N ARG A 42 -6.09 8.73 9.76
CA ARG A 42 -5.47 9.17 8.52
C ARG A 42 -4.86 7.98 7.81
N VAL A 43 -4.83 8.06 6.48
CA VAL A 43 -4.14 7.09 5.65
C VAL A 43 -2.73 7.61 5.40
N GLU A 44 -1.72 6.79 5.71
CA GLU A 44 -0.32 7.12 5.47
C GLU A 44 0.09 6.69 4.05
N MET A 45 0.14 7.65 3.14
CA MET A 45 0.41 7.37 1.72
C MET A 45 1.92 7.22 1.43
N SER A 46 2.80 7.59 2.36
CA SER A 46 4.26 7.55 2.16
C SER A 46 4.87 6.17 2.44
N ASN A 47 4.13 5.29 3.13
CA ASN A 47 4.61 3.98 3.58
C ASN A 47 3.72 2.84 3.07
N ILE A 48 3.24 2.95 1.84
CA ILE A 48 2.46 1.88 1.19
C ILE A 48 3.42 0.74 0.85
N VAL A 49 3.04 -0.48 1.21
CA VAL A 49 3.72 -1.70 0.75
C VAL A 49 2.91 -2.30 -0.38
N THR A 50 3.51 -2.42 -1.55
CA THR A 50 2.91 -3.09 -2.71
C THR A 50 3.45 -4.50 -2.83
N ILE A 51 2.55 -5.48 -2.85
CA ILE A 51 2.84 -6.89 -3.13
C ILE A 51 2.54 -7.14 -4.61
N GLY A 52 3.61 -7.24 -5.40
CA GLY A 52 3.58 -7.53 -6.83
C GLY A 52 3.94 -8.98 -7.17
N TYR A 53 4.04 -9.26 -8.47
CA TYR A 53 4.53 -10.53 -8.98
C TYR A 53 6.07 -10.51 -9.04
N GLY A 54 6.72 -11.62 -8.70
CA GLY A 54 8.17 -11.74 -8.78
C GLY A 54 8.71 -13.00 -8.11
N ASP A 55 10.04 -13.09 -8.01
CA ASP A 55 10.78 -14.26 -7.51
C ASP A 55 11.29 -14.03 -6.07
N ASN A 56 10.40 -13.68 -5.13
CA ASN A 56 10.73 -13.36 -3.72
C ASN A 56 11.79 -12.25 -3.58
N VAL A 57 11.56 -11.14 -4.28
CA VAL A 57 12.44 -9.98 -4.31
C VAL A 57 11.77 -8.80 -3.61
N VAL A 58 12.54 -8.03 -2.84
CA VAL A 58 12.13 -6.73 -2.30
C VAL A 58 12.80 -5.64 -3.11
N GLU A 59 11.97 -4.81 -3.73
CA GLU A 59 12.37 -3.62 -4.48
C GLU A 59 12.01 -2.37 -3.69
N THR A 60 12.95 -1.44 -3.55
CA THR A 60 12.71 -0.15 -2.92
C THR A 60 13.35 0.96 -3.75
N GLU A 61 12.60 2.03 -3.99
CA GLU A 61 13.16 3.24 -4.60
C GLU A 61 13.87 4.05 -3.51
N THR A 62 15.10 4.49 -3.78
CA THR A 62 15.91 5.35 -2.92
C THR A 62 16.34 6.59 -3.71
N GLU A 63 16.94 7.58 -3.03
CA GLU A 63 17.52 8.76 -3.70
C GLU A 63 18.58 8.40 -4.76
N ASP A 64 19.22 7.23 -4.61
CA ASP A 64 20.27 6.73 -5.51
C ASP A 64 19.73 5.78 -6.60
N GLY A 65 18.42 5.54 -6.66
CA GLY A 65 17.76 4.66 -7.62
C GLY A 65 17.07 3.44 -7.00
N VAL A 66 16.83 2.40 -7.79
CA VAL A 66 16.14 1.19 -7.32
C VAL A 66 17.13 0.23 -6.65
N LYS A 67 16.85 -0.11 -5.39
CA LYS A 67 17.58 -1.14 -4.64
C LYS A 67 16.77 -2.43 -4.62
N ILE A 68 17.44 -3.53 -4.95
CA ILE A 68 16.84 -4.87 -5.06
C ILE A 68 17.52 -5.81 -4.07
N ILE A 69 16.74 -6.53 -3.27
CA ILE A 69 17.21 -7.55 -2.32
C ILE A 69 16.47 -8.86 -2.60
N SER A 70 17.22 -9.91 -2.92
CA SER A 70 16.70 -11.28 -3.07
C SER A 70 16.99 -12.09 -1.81
N PHE A 71 16.09 -13.03 -1.47
CA PHE A 71 16.20 -13.92 -0.31
C PHE A 71 16.55 -15.35 -0.71
#